data_AF-A0AAE0C9U2-F1
#
_entry.id   AF-A0AAE0C9U2-F1
#
_cell.length_a   1.000
_cell.length_b   1.000
_cell.length_c   1.000
_cell.angle_alpha   90.00
_cell.angle_beta   90.00
_cell.angle_gamma   90.00
#
_symmetry.space_group_name_H-M   'P 1'
#
loop_
_entity.id
_entity.type
_entity.pdbx_description
1 polymer ?
#
loop_
_entity_poly.entity_id
_entity_poly.type
_entity_poly.pdbx_seq_one_letter_code
_entity_poly.pdbx_strand_id
1 'polypeptide(L)'
;MSGGMRRNGLLRAQDDREVKRRNEELQRGALQKYTSDDVMLHGNYRYDDRAEHVRREREARQRAQEEQKLDQLYTAHKQREYGQQQAQEDAKIASHLERTRKESERQQRVVQRIRNESEELRALSEKLRAAEMNLERTNQLKERKMLQSREKEYNASYDNLMENERLKKVAAEEAKQVQRRQDQIGARLVQEEQVAEKKEMQRAAMKEFERERAAVDEIVGRIQEEDTAEMKRKAAKQEETKRWVEKFLVEREVERNDARRKEQEEEARIKAYGNEVERRRMDAAAKAKSKADDQARVLDKLTRTKEEEMRKAEEMEDLINRLHYEEQEQKFRAQERAKVDKQQKSRLEMMQANDYQKQLKAQRRQKEAEEEEEYRRRMMEKYSEDERIDQENKMRRESNMRDFKKEVEHLAEHKQGLFEAQQRQEIAEQLHRDEEDQQRSDIIEQERKRMLAEHAAKLIDYLPKGVLQKPEDLEMLIEMLSKKMEA
;
A
#
# COMPACT_ATOMS: atom_id res chain seq x y z
N MET A 1 125.91 -126.18 43.78
CA MET A 1 125.62 -126.21 45.24
C MET A 1 124.17 -125.80 45.46
N SER A 2 123.47 -126.47 46.38
CA SER A 2 122.00 -126.44 46.60
C SER A 2 121.62 -125.65 47.87
N GLY A 3 120.51 -124.88 47.85
CA GLY A 3 119.84 -124.33 49.03
C GLY A 3 118.75 -123.25 48.78
N GLY A 4 117.49 -123.49 49.23
CA GLY A 4 116.56 -122.45 49.75
C GLY A 4 115.19 -122.20 49.07
N MET A 5 114.09 -122.83 49.54
CA MET A 5 112.72 -122.70 48.96
C MET A 5 111.52 -122.68 49.97
N ARG A 6 111.64 -122.15 51.21
CA ARG A 6 110.54 -122.18 52.24
C ARG A 6 110.07 -120.80 52.83
N ARG A 7 109.51 -119.84 52.07
CA ARG A 7 108.97 -118.57 52.67
C ARG A 7 107.53 -118.11 52.32
N ASN A 8 106.74 -118.77 51.45
CA ASN A 8 105.50 -118.15 50.91
C ASN A 8 104.11 -118.55 51.48
N GLY A 9 103.98 -119.29 52.60
CA GLY A 9 102.67 -119.87 53.02
C GLY A 9 101.75 -119.08 53.98
N LEU A 10 102.25 -118.23 54.88
CA LEU A 10 101.50 -117.73 56.06
C LEU A 10 100.57 -116.52 55.84
N LEU A 11 100.71 -115.76 54.76
CA LEU A 11 99.95 -114.51 54.57
C LEU A 11 98.45 -114.69 54.28
N ARG A 12 97.99 -115.85 53.81
CA ARG A 12 96.62 -115.95 53.24
C ARG A 12 95.48 -116.10 54.27
N ALA A 13 95.71 -116.60 55.48
CA ALA A 13 94.62 -116.96 56.40
C ALA A 13 94.05 -115.79 57.22
N GLN A 14 94.81 -114.70 57.36
CA GLN A 14 94.39 -113.55 58.16
C GLN A 14 93.37 -112.69 57.40
N ASP A 15 93.49 -112.65 56.07
CA ASP A 15 92.59 -111.89 55.21
C ASP A 15 91.14 -112.40 55.28
N ASP A 16 90.91 -113.71 55.45
CA ASP A 16 89.57 -114.30 55.37
C ASP A 16 88.63 -113.90 56.53
N ARG A 17 89.14 -113.59 57.73
CA ARG A 17 88.29 -113.31 58.90
C ARG A 17 87.75 -111.90 58.95
N GLU A 18 88.58 -110.91 58.60
CA GLU A 18 88.13 -109.52 58.52
C GLU A 18 87.03 -109.34 57.48
N VAL A 19 87.06 -110.17 56.43
CA VAL A 19 86.04 -110.19 55.39
C VAL A 19 84.65 -110.53 55.97
N LYS A 20 84.56 -111.48 56.91
CA LYS A 20 83.25 -111.93 57.43
C LYS A 20 82.54 -110.91 58.31
N ARG A 21 83.26 -110.24 59.21
CA ARG A 21 82.64 -109.30 60.16
C ARG A 21 82.17 -108.03 59.47
N ARG A 22 82.93 -107.58 58.48
CA ARG A 22 82.49 -106.51 57.58
C ARG A 22 81.16 -106.88 56.91
N ASN A 23 80.91 -108.16 56.58
CA ASN A 23 79.67 -108.56 55.92
C ASN A 23 78.39 -108.42 56.76
N GLU A 24 78.42 -108.57 58.08
CA GLU A 24 77.19 -108.56 58.89
C GLU A 24 76.75 -107.15 59.31
N GLU A 25 77.70 -106.28 59.63
CA GLU A 25 77.42 -104.85 59.88
C GLU A 25 76.86 -104.19 58.61
N LEU A 26 77.35 -104.64 57.45
CA LEU A 26 76.77 -104.28 56.16
C LEU A 26 75.29 -104.69 56.04
N GLN A 27 74.86 -105.84 56.58
CA GLN A 27 73.47 -106.29 56.47
C GLN A 27 72.50 -105.50 57.35
N ARG A 28 72.85 -105.20 58.60
CA ARG A 28 71.94 -104.45 59.50
C ARG A 28 71.83 -102.99 59.12
N GLY A 29 72.95 -102.39 58.70
CA GLY A 29 72.94 -101.05 58.12
C GLY A 29 72.04 -100.95 56.89
N ALA A 30 71.79 -102.06 56.18
CA ALA A 30 70.89 -102.08 55.03
C ALA A 30 69.40 -102.05 55.40
N LEU A 31 68.97 -102.79 56.43
CA LEU A 31 67.54 -102.89 56.81
C LEU A 31 66.97 -101.62 57.43
N GLN A 32 67.76 -100.91 58.23
CA GLN A 32 67.27 -99.71 58.91
C GLN A 32 67.20 -98.51 57.96
N LYS A 33 68.07 -98.51 56.94
CA LYS A 33 67.94 -97.60 55.79
C LYS A 33 66.62 -97.89 55.07
N TYR A 34 66.32 -99.16 54.78
CA TYR A 34 65.12 -99.56 54.05
C TYR A 34 63.78 -99.04 54.61
N THR A 35 63.56 -99.10 55.93
CA THR A 35 62.26 -98.69 56.51
C THR A 35 62.10 -97.18 56.65
N SER A 36 63.20 -96.46 56.95
CA SER A 36 63.19 -95.01 56.94
C SER A 36 62.96 -94.47 55.53
N ASP A 37 63.50 -95.17 54.52
CA ASP A 37 63.26 -94.86 53.12
C ASP A 37 61.77 -95.06 52.77
N ASP A 38 61.12 -96.14 53.24
CA ASP A 38 59.71 -96.47 52.93
C ASP A 38 58.68 -95.43 53.44
N VAL A 39 58.82 -94.96 54.69
CA VAL A 39 57.90 -93.95 55.26
C VAL A 39 58.04 -92.59 54.56
N MET A 40 59.28 -92.20 54.25
CA MET A 40 59.56 -91.00 53.47
C MET A 40 58.97 -91.12 52.05
N LEU A 41 59.08 -92.30 51.44
CA LEU A 41 58.44 -92.62 50.16
C LEU A 41 56.92 -92.40 50.20
N HIS A 42 56.20 -92.96 51.18
CA HIS A 42 54.74 -92.83 51.27
C HIS A 42 54.22 -91.41 51.52
N GLY A 43 54.94 -90.62 52.33
CA GLY A 43 54.66 -89.19 52.49
C GLY A 43 54.84 -88.44 51.18
N ASN A 44 55.96 -88.68 50.49
CA ASN A 44 56.28 -88.07 49.20
C ASN A 44 55.21 -88.41 48.14
N TYR A 45 54.73 -89.66 48.07
CA TYR A 45 53.67 -90.05 47.12
C TYR A 45 52.38 -89.25 47.28
N ARG A 46 51.93 -88.93 48.51
CA ARG A 46 50.69 -88.15 48.73
C ARG A 46 50.84 -86.67 48.37
N TYR A 47 52.01 -86.10 48.63
CA TYR A 47 52.32 -84.73 48.21
C TYR A 47 52.51 -84.65 46.69
N ASP A 48 53.12 -85.67 46.09
CA ASP A 48 53.24 -85.79 44.64
C ASP A 48 51.86 -85.90 43.99
N ASP A 49 50.93 -86.71 44.51
CA ASP A 49 49.58 -86.83 43.93
C ASP A 49 48.80 -85.51 43.95
N ARG A 50 48.89 -84.75 45.05
CA ARG A 50 48.24 -83.42 45.15
C ARG A 50 48.96 -82.39 44.28
N ALA A 51 50.29 -82.42 44.22
CA ALA A 51 51.09 -81.55 43.35
C ALA A 51 50.80 -81.84 41.87
N GLU A 52 50.63 -83.10 41.51
CA GLU A 52 50.21 -83.55 40.18
C GLU A 52 48.79 -83.07 39.84
N HIS A 53 47.83 -83.15 40.77
CA HIS A 53 46.49 -82.62 40.55
C HIS A 53 46.48 -81.10 40.30
N VAL A 54 47.22 -80.33 41.12
CA VAL A 54 47.34 -78.87 40.94
C VAL A 54 48.07 -78.51 39.65
N ARG A 55 49.09 -79.29 39.26
CA ARG A 55 49.76 -79.15 37.96
C ARG A 55 48.78 -79.38 36.81
N ARG A 56 48.00 -80.47 36.85
CA ARG A 56 46.97 -80.78 35.83
C ARG A 56 45.91 -79.70 35.73
N GLU A 57 45.41 -79.16 36.84
CA GLU A 57 44.44 -78.05 36.80
C GLU A 57 45.05 -76.76 36.24
N ARG A 58 46.28 -76.43 36.62
CA ARG A 58 46.99 -75.26 36.10
C ARG A 58 47.21 -75.40 34.60
N GLU A 59 47.64 -76.58 34.15
CA GLU A 59 47.83 -76.89 32.74
C GLU A 59 46.50 -76.84 31.97
N ALA A 60 45.43 -77.40 32.53
CA ALA A 60 44.09 -77.31 31.93
C ALA A 60 43.61 -75.86 31.82
N ARG A 61 43.86 -75.01 32.83
CA ARG A 61 43.54 -73.57 32.77
C ARG A 61 44.40 -72.83 31.76
N GLN A 62 45.69 -73.16 31.65
CA GLN A 62 46.58 -72.58 30.63
C GLN A 62 46.13 -72.97 29.23
N ARG A 63 45.83 -74.26 28.99
CA ARG A 63 45.28 -74.74 27.73
C ARG A 63 43.95 -74.08 27.38
N ALA A 64 43.04 -73.94 28.34
CA ALA A 64 41.77 -73.24 28.11
C ALA A 64 41.96 -71.74 27.82
N GLN A 65 42.93 -71.08 28.46
CA GLN A 65 43.27 -69.68 28.16
C GLN A 65 43.92 -69.53 26.78
N GLU A 66 44.76 -70.47 26.38
CA GLU A 66 45.36 -70.51 25.05
C GLU A 66 44.29 -70.73 23.98
N GLU A 67 43.36 -71.67 24.20
CA GLU A 67 42.23 -71.93 23.32
C GLU A 67 41.32 -70.70 23.19
N GLN A 68 40.97 -70.05 24.30
CA GLN A 68 40.20 -68.79 24.27
C GLN A 68 40.92 -67.67 23.51
N LYS A 69 42.24 -67.55 23.66
CA LYS A 69 43.03 -66.57 22.91
C LYS A 69 43.06 -66.90 21.42
N LEU A 70 43.21 -68.17 21.06
CA LEU A 70 43.16 -68.63 19.67
C LEU A 70 41.78 -68.36 19.05
N ASP A 71 40.70 -68.64 19.77
CA ASP A 71 39.33 -68.35 19.33
C ASP A 71 39.09 -66.84 19.15
N GLN A 72 39.60 -66.01 20.06
CA GLN A 72 39.52 -64.55 19.93
C GLN A 72 40.30 -64.05 18.71
N LEU A 73 41.50 -64.58 18.46
CA LEU A 73 42.28 -64.24 17.28
C LEU A 73 41.59 -64.70 16.00
N TYR A 74 41.00 -65.89 16.01
CA TYR A 74 40.28 -66.46 14.86
C TYR A 74 39.01 -65.67 14.54
N THR A 75 38.22 -65.32 15.56
CA THR A 75 37.01 -64.49 15.39
C THR A 75 37.36 -63.06 14.94
N ALA A 76 38.42 -62.46 15.51
CA ALA A 76 38.91 -61.16 15.05
C ALA A 76 39.43 -61.20 13.61
N HIS A 77 40.12 -62.27 13.21
CA HIS A 77 40.55 -62.47 11.81
C HIS A 77 39.35 -62.56 10.88
N LYS A 78 38.38 -63.43 11.20
CA LYS A 78 37.14 -63.55 10.42
C LYS A 78 36.39 -62.22 10.33
N GLN A 79 36.27 -61.48 11.43
CA GLN A 79 35.61 -60.17 11.43
C GLN A 79 36.34 -59.16 10.53
N ARG A 80 37.68 -59.17 10.51
CA ARG A 80 38.47 -58.35 9.58
C ARG A 80 38.23 -58.75 8.13
N GLU A 81 38.19 -60.05 7.83
CA GLU A 81 37.90 -60.54 6.47
C GLU A 81 36.48 -60.14 6.03
N TYR A 82 35.46 -60.33 6.88
CA TYR A 82 34.10 -59.88 6.61
C TYR A 82 34.03 -58.36 6.42
N GLY A 83 34.70 -57.60 7.27
CA GLY A 83 34.77 -56.14 7.15
C GLY A 83 35.46 -55.69 5.85
N GLN A 84 36.52 -56.39 5.41
CA GLN A 84 37.18 -56.13 4.13
C GLN A 84 36.27 -56.46 2.95
N GLN A 85 35.56 -57.59 2.99
CA GLN A 85 34.60 -57.97 1.94
C GLN A 85 33.46 -56.95 1.85
N GLN A 86 32.89 -56.53 2.99
CA GLN A 86 31.87 -55.49 3.04
C GLN A 86 32.38 -54.17 2.47
N ALA A 87 33.57 -53.72 2.88
CA ALA A 87 34.17 -52.49 2.36
C ALA A 87 34.43 -52.57 0.84
N GLN A 88 34.79 -53.73 0.31
CA GLN A 88 34.96 -53.93 -1.13
C GLN A 88 33.63 -53.88 -1.89
N GLU A 89 32.58 -54.51 -1.38
CA GLU A 89 31.25 -54.45 -1.99
C GLU A 89 30.67 -53.03 -1.91
N ASP A 90 30.81 -52.36 -0.76
CA ASP A 90 30.40 -50.96 -0.59
C ASP A 90 31.16 -50.03 -1.55
N ALA A 91 32.47 -50.25 -1.76
CA ALA A 91 33.26 -49.48 -2.72
C ALA A 91 32.81 -49.71 -4.17
N LYS A 92 32.45 -50.94 -4.55
CA LYS A 92 31.88 -51.24 -5.88
C LYS A 92 30.52 -50.56 -6.07
N ILE A 93 29.64 -50.62 -5.06
CA ILE A 93 28.33 -49.97 -5.07
C ILE A 93 28.50 -48.45 -5.17
N ALA A 94 29.38 -47.86 -4.37
CA ALA A 94 29.68 -46.43 -4.41
C ALA A 94 30.20 -45.99 -5.79
N SER A 95 31.14 -46.73 -6.37
CA SER A 95 31.66 -46.47 -7.72
C SER A 95 30.58 -46.57 -8.79
N HIS A 96 29.71 -47.59 -8.71
CA HIS A 96 28.58 -47.74 -9.63
C HIS A 96 27.58 -46.58 -9.49
N LEU A 97 27.21 -46.20 -8.27
CA LEU A 97 26.33 -45.05 -7.99
C LEU A 97 26.94 -43.73 -8.46
N GLU A 98 28.24 -43.55 -8.30
CA GLU A 98 28.94 -42.36 -8.81
C GLU A 98 28.94 -42.34 -10.35
N ARG A 99 29.15 -43.49 -10.98
CA ARG A 99 29.09 -43.60 -12.45
C ARG A 99 27.70 -43.28 -12.99
N THR A 100 26.64 -43.88 -12.43
CA THR A 100 25.26 -43.61 -12.86
C THR A 100 24.88 -42.15 -12.62
N ARG A 101 25.33 -41.56 -11.50
CA ARG A 101 25.13 -40.13 -11.22
C ARG A 101 25.87 -39.24 -12.23
N LYS A 102 27.13 -39.52 -12.54
CA LYS A 102 27.88 -38.75 -13.54
C LYS A 102 27.26 -38.86 -14.93
N GLU A 103 26.75 -40.05 -15.27
CA GLU A 103 26.07 -40.29 -16.54
C GLU A 103 24.74 -39.53 -16.62
N SER A 104 23.94 -39.51 -15.56
CA SER A 104 22.70 -38.72 -15.52
C SER A 104 22.98 -37.21 -15.54
N GLU A 105 23.99 -36.73 -14.82
CA GLU A 105 24.43 -35.32 -14.88
C GLU A 105 24.92 -34.95 -16.29
N ARG A 106 25.64 -35.85 -16.97
CA ARG A 106 26.07 -35.65 -18.37
C ARG A 106 24.87 -35.56 -19.30
N GLN A 107 23.90 -36.48 -19.19
CA GLN A 107 22.67 -36.46 -19.98
C GLN A 107 21.89 -35.17 -19.74
N GLN A 108 21.72 -34.74 -18.49
CA GLN A 108 21.05 -33.47 -18.16
C GLN A 108 21.77 -32.27 -18.77
N ARG A 109 23.11 -32.24 -18.76
CA ARG A 109 23.88 -31.15 -19.41
C ARG A 109 23.71 -31.14 -20.92
N VAL A 110 23.66 -32.31 -21.56
CA VAL A 110 23.40 -32.44 -23.01
C VAL A 110 22.00 -31.92 -23.33
N VAL A 111 20.99 -32.36 -22.57
CA VAL A 111 19.61 -31.87 -22.68
C VAL A 111 19.53 -30.36 -22.48
N GLN A 112 20.19 -29.82 -21.46
CA GLN A 112 20.20 -28.38 -21.19
C GLN A 112 20.88 -27.59 -22.30
N ARG A 113 21.97 -28.11 -22.87
CA ARG A 113 22.65 -27.52 -24.03
C ARG A 113 21.71 -27.48 -25.23
N ILE A 114 21.09 -28.60 -25.57
CA ILE A 114 20.15 -28.72 -26.69
C ILE A 114 18.93 -27.80 -26.48
N ARG A 115 18.39 -27.72 -25.26
CA ARG A 115 17.30 -26.80 -24.91
C ARG A 115 17.66 -25.33 -25.13
N ASN A 116 18.91 -24.96 -24.83
CA ASN A 116 19.38 -23.60 -25.02
C ASN A 116 19.70 -23.30 -26.50
N GLU A 117 20.21 -24.28 -27.25
CA GLU A 117 20.62 -24.11 -28.66
C GLU A 117 19.46 -24.28 -29.65
N SER A 118 18.44 -25.07 -29.32
CA SER A 118 17.27 -25.31 -30.18
C SER A 118 16.31 -24.12 -30.17
N GLU A 119 16.08 -23.53 -31.35
CA GLU A 119 15.11 -22.45 -31.54
C GLU A 119 13.67 -22.89 -31.28
N GLU A 120 13.33 -24.14 -31.65
CA GLU A 120 11.99 -24.70 -31.48
C GLU A 120 11.61 -24.82 -30.00
N LEU A 121 12.52 -25.35 -29.17
CA LEU A 121 12.30 -25.49 -27.73
C LEU A 121 12.25 -24.11 -27.05
N ARG A 122 13.03 -23.14 -27.52
CA ARG A 122 13.00 -21.77 -27.01
C ARG A 122 11.67 -21.08 -27.34
N ALA A 123 11.23 -21.15 -28.60
CA ALA A 123 9.95 -20.60 -29.04
C ALA A 123 8.77 -21.25 -28.31
N LEU A 124 8.81 -22.57 -28.08
CA LEU A 124 7.82 -23.27 -27.27
C LEU A 124 7.84 -22.79 -25.82
N SER A 125 9.02 -22.67 -25.20
CA SER A 125 9.15 -22.18 -23.83
C SER A 125 8.62 -20.75 -23.68
N GLU A 126 8.84 -19.88 -24.67
CA GLU A 126 8.32 -18.51 -24.67
C GLU A 126 6.79 -18.49 -24.78
N LYS A 127 6.22 -19.30 -25.68
CA LYS A 127 4.77 -19.49 -25.80
C LYS A 127 4.16 -19.99 -24.48
N LEU A 128 4.77 -20.97 -23.84
CA LEU A 128 4.30 -21.51 -22.55
C LEU A 128 4.42 -20.46 -21.43
N ARG A 129 5.52 -19.70 -21.36
CA ARG A 129 5.66 -18.59 -20.40
C ARG A 129 4.62 -17.49 -20.62
N ALA A 130 4.33 -17.14 -21.87
CA ALA A 130 3.29 -16.16 -22.19
C ALA A 130 1.91 -16.65 -21.73
N ALA A 131 1.64 -17.95 -21.86
CA ALA A 131 0.42 -18.57 -21.34
C ALA A 131 0.36 -18.53 -19.81
N GLU A 132 1.46 -18.80 -19.11
CA GLU A 132 1.54 -18.67 -17.64
C GLU A 132 1.28 -17.24 -17.19
N MET A 133 1.89 -16.25 -17.84
CA MET A 133 1.65 -14.83 -17.54
C MET A 133 0.19 -14.45 -17.80
N ASN A 134 -0.45 -15.00 -18.83
CA ASN A 134 -1.86 -14.76 -19.09
C ASN A 134 -2.76 -15.40 -18.01
N LEU A 135 -2.48 -16.64 -17.61
CA LEU A 135 -3.16 -17.29 -16.49
C LEU A 135 -3.00 -16.45 -15.21
N GLU A 136 -1.79 -16.02 -14.88
CA GLU A 136 -1.51 -15.16 -13.72
C GLU A 136 -2.31 -13.85 -13.80
N ARG A 137 -2.30 -13.18 -14.95
CA ARG A 137 -3.08 -11.96 -15.17
C ARG A 137 -4.58 -12.21 -14.95
N THR A 138 -5.12 -13.34 -15.39
CA THR A 138 -6.53 -13.66 -15.15
C THR A 138 -6.83 -13.90 -13.67
N ASN A 139 -5.92 -14.54 -12.94
CA ASN A 139 -6.04 -14.74 -11.51
C ASN A 139 -5.97 -13.41 -10.75
N GLN A 140 -5.04 -12.52 -11.11
CA GLN A 140 -4.95 -11.17 -10.56
C GLN A 140 -6.23 -10.36 -10.83
N LEU A 141 -6.82 -10.48 -12.03
CA LEU A 141 -8.09 -9.82 -12.35
C LEU A 141 -9.26 -10.39 -11.53
N LYS A 142 -9.30 -11.71 -11.30
CA LYS A 142 -10.29 -12.35 -10.41
C LYS A 142 -10.13 -11.86 -8.97
N GLU A 143 -8.91 -11.87 -8.46
CA GLU A 143 -8.59 -11.38 -7.12
C GLU A 143 -8.98 -9.90 -6.96
N ARG A 144 -8.60 -9.04 -7.92
CA ARG A 144 -8.99 -7.64 -7.91
C ARG A 144 -10.50 -7.46 -7.92
N LYS A 145 -11.24 -8.26 -8.69
CA LYS A 145 -12.71 -8.24 -8.68
C LYS A 145 -13.29 -8.64 -7.33
N MET A 146 -12.73 -9.66 -6.67
CA MET A 146 -13.14 -10.09 -5.33
C MET A 146 -12.85 -9.03 -4.26
N LEU A 147 -11.70 -8.37 -4.36
CA LEU A 147 -11.37 -7.25 -3.48
C LEU A 147 -12.30 -6.07 -3.69
N GLN A 148 -12.60 -5.73 -4.95
CA GLN A 148 -13.54 -4.67 -5.29
C GLN A 148 -14.97 -4.97 -4.84
N SER A 149 -15.45 -6.22 -4.94
CA SER A 149 -16.77 -6.59 -4.41
C SER A 149 -16.81 -6.45 -2.89
N ARG A 150 -15.77 -6.91 -2.19
CA ARG A 150 -15.64 -6.77 -0.74
C ARG A 150 -15.58 -5.31 -0.30
N GLU A 151 -14.84 -4.47 -1.02
CA GLU A 151 -14.76 -3.03 -0.76
C GLU A 151 -16.12 -2.35 -0.98
N LYS A 152 -16.84 -2.71 -2.04
CA LYS A 152 -18.22 -2.23 -2.27
C LYS A 152 -19.16 -2.63 -1.14
N GLU A 153 -19.11 -3.88 -0.69
CA GLU A 153 -19.90 -4.35 0.45
C GLU A 153 -19.56 -3.57 1.73
N TYR A 154 -18.27 -3.37 1.99
CA TYR A 154 -17.80 -2.57 3.12
C TYR A 154 -18.30 -1.11 3.05
N ASN A 155 -18.13 -0.45 1.91
CA ASN A 155 -18.59 0.94 1.72
C ASN A 155 -20.11 1.05 1.84
N ALA A 156 -20.87 0.10 1.29
CA ALA A 156 -22.32 0.06 1.45
C ALA A 156 -22.72 -0.12 2.93
N SER A 157 -22.01 -0.97 3.68
CA SER A 157 -22.23 -1.13 5.12
C SER A 157 -21.93 0.15 5.90
N TYR A 158 -20.88 0.88 5.50
CA TYR A 158 -20.49 2.16 6.10
C TYR A 158 -21.51 3.26 5.80
N ASP A 159 -21.96 3.37 4.55
CA ASP A 159 -22.98 4.33 4.13
C ASP A 159 -24.30 4.11 4.90
N ASN A 160 -24.69 2.84 5.08
CA ASN A 160 -25.86 2.49 5.90
C ASN A 160 -25.68 2.89 7.38
N LEU A 161 -24.48 2.74 7.94
CA LEU A 161 -24.19 3.18 9.31
C LEU A 161 -24.32 4.70 9.42
N MET A 162 -23.71 5.44 8.48
CA MET A 162 -23.76 6.90 8.44
C MET A 162 -25.18 7.43 8.25
N GLU A 163 -25.98 6.80 7.40
CA GLU A 163 -27.39 7.17 7.22
C GLU A 163 -28.21 6.88 8.49
N ASN A 164 -27.98 5.75 9.16
CA ASN A 164 -28.62 5.47 10.44
C ASN A 164 -28.25 6.52 11.51
N GLU A 165 -27.00 6.97 11.56
CA GLU A 165 -26.61 8.07 12.46
C GLU A 165 -27.29 9.39 12.10
N ARG A 166 -27.41 9.70 10.80
CA ARG A 166 -28.13 10.88 10.32
C ARG A 166 -29.59 10.84 10.75
N LEU A 167 -30.26 9.71 10.52
CA LEU A 167 -31.65 9.49 10.92
C LEU A 167 -31.84 9.61 12.44
N LYS A 168 -30.92 9.07 13.24
CA LYS A 168 -30.94 9.24 14.71
C LYS A 168 -30.83 10.71 15.13
N LYS A 169 -29.97 11.49 14.47
CA LYS A 169 -29.84 12.94 14.74
C LYS A 169 -31.11 13.69 14.38
N VAL A 170 -31.69 13.42 13.22
CA VAL A 170 -32.98 14.02 12.79
C VAL A 170 -34.09 13.66 13.79
N ALA A 171 -34.24 12.39 14.16
CA ALA A 171 -35.23 11.95 15.14
C ALA A 171 -35.03 12.63 16.52
N ALA A 172 -33.79 12.84 16.95
CA ALA A 172 -33.49 13.55 18.19
C ALA A 172 -33.87 15.05 18.11
N GLU A 173 -33.68 15.69 16.95
CA GLU A 173 -34.12 17.07 16.72
C GLU A 173 -35.65 17.18 16.70
N GLU A 174 -36.33 16.26 16.02
CA GLU A 174 -37.80 16.18 16.02
C GLU A 174 -38.35 15.97 17.42
N ALA A 175 -37.75 15.07 18.22
CA ALA A 175 -38.13 14.86 19.61
C ALA A 175 -37.97 16.14 20.45
N LYS A 176 -36.86 16.88 20.28
CA LYS A 176 -36.66 18.19 20.94
C LYS A 176 -37.70 19.21 20.49
N GLN A 177 -38.08 19.24 19.22
CA GLN A 177 -39.13 20.14 18.73
C GLN A 177 -40.50 19.80 19.31
N VAL A 178 -40.84 18.51 19.39
CA VAL A 178 -42.07 18.03 20.03
C VAL A 178 -42.10 18.43 21.51
N GLN A 179 -40.99 18.24 22.22
CA GLN A 179 -40.87 18.63 23.62
C GLN A 179 -41.05 20.15 23.81
N ARG A 180 -40.39 20.98 22.97
CA ARG A 180 -40.61 22.44 22.98
C ARG A 180 -42.06 22.83 22.73
N ARG A 181 -42.77 22.14 21.83
CA ARG A 181 -44.20 22.38 21.59
C ARG A 181 -45.04 22.01 22.80
N GLN A 182 -44.74 20.89 23.46
CA GLN A 182 -45.41 20.51 24.71
C GLN A 182 -45.17 21.54 25.81
N ASP A 183 -43.93 22.01 25.97
CA ASP A 183 -43.58 23.05 26.94
C ASP A 183 -44.31 24.37 26.65
N GLN A 184 -44.42 24.76 25.37
CA GLN A 184 -45.19 25.94 24.94
C GLN A 184 -46.68 25.81 25.22
N ILE A 185 -47.27 24.63 24.97
CA ILE A 185 -48.68 24.35 25.30
C ILE A 185 -48.88 24.41 26.81
N GLY A 186 -47.98 23.81 27.59
CA GLY A 186 -48.01 23.87 29.05
C GLY A 186 -47.93 25.31 29.58
N ALA A 187 -46.99 26.11 29.06
CA ALA A 187 -46.85 27.52 29.43
C ALA A 187 -48.09 28.35 29.06
N ARG A 188 -48.71 28.08 27.91
CA ARG A 188 -49.95 28.74 27.49
C ARG A 188 -51.11 28.42 28.43
N LEU A 189 -51.27 27.15 28.84
CA LEU A 189 -52.32 26.75 29.78
C LEU A 189 -52.17 27.47 31.13
N VAL A 190 -50.95 27.58 31.64
CA VAL A 190 -50.67 28.34 32.88
C VAL A 190 -51.01 29.83 32.71
N GLN A 191 -50.70 30.43 31.56
CA GLN A 191 -51.06 31.83 31.29
C GLN A 191 -52.58 32.03 31.19
N GLU A 192 -53.30 31.10 30.55
CA GLU A 192 -54.76 31.13 30.46
C GLU A 192 -55.39 31.04 31.86
N GLU A 193 -54.84 30.22 32.76
CA GLU A 193 -55.26 30.13 34.16
C GLU A 193 -55.01 31.45 34.93
N GLN A 194 -53.83 32.06 34.77
CA GLN A 194 -53.52 33.37 35.38
C GLN A 194 -54.44 34.50 34.88
N VAL A 195 -54.82 34.47 33.60
CA VAL A 195 -55.76 35.44 33.03
C VAL A 195 -57.17 35.22 33.58
N ALA A 196 -57.59 33.97 33.74
CA ALA A 196 -58.87 33.64 34.36
C ALA A 196 -58.92 34.14 35.81
N GLU A 197 -57.86 33.90 36.59
CA GLU A 197 -57.73 34.39 37.96
C GLU A 197 -57.78 35.93 38.04
N LYS A 198 -57.06 36.63 37.15
CA LYS A 198 -57.14 38.10 37.05
C LYS A 198 -58.53 38.61 36.70
N LYS A 199 -59.26 37.93 35.81
CA LYS A 199 -60.64 38.31 35.47
C LYS A 199 -61.59 38.14 36.66
N GLU A 200 -61.42 37.09 37.46
CA GLU A 200 -62.18 36.91 38.70
C GLU A 200 -61.86 38.01 39.72
N MET A 201 -60.58 38.39 39.88
CA MET A 201 -60.19 39.53 40.71
C MET A 201 -60.81 40.85 40.21
N GLN A 202 -60.80 41.10 38.90
CA GLN A 202 -61.44 42.30 38.32
C GLN A 202 -62.96 42.31 38.55
N ARG A 203 -63.64 41.16 38.44
CA ARG A 203 -65.07 41.03 38.75
C ARG A 203 -65.36 41.33 40.21
N ALA A 204 -64.51 40.88 41.13
CA ALA A 204 -64.63 41.21 42.55
C ALA A 204 -64.46 42.71 42.80
N ALA A 205 -63.41 43.33 42.23
CA ALA A 205 -63.17 44.76 42.35
C ALA A 205 -64.31 45.62 41.74
N MET A 206 -64.88 45.20 40.61
CA MET A 206 -66.02 45.89 39.99
C MET A 206 -67.26 45.87 40.90
N LYS A 207 -67.53 44.75 41.59
CA LYS A 207 -68.63 44.67 42.57
C LYS A 207 -68.40 45.60 43.77
N GLU A 208 -67.15 45.77 44.20
CA GLU A 208 -66.82 46.73 45.26
C GLU A 208 -66.99 48.18 44.79
N PHE A 209 -66.55 48.50 43.58
CA PHE A 209 -66.76 49.83 42.99
C PHE A 209 -68.25 50.17 42.84
N GLU A 210 -69.08 49.22 42.41
CA GLU A 210 -70.54 49.43 42.33
C GLU A 210 -71.17 49.70 43.71
N ARG A 211 -70.67 49.04 44.77
CA ARG A 211 -71.10 49.31 46.14
C ARG A 211 -70.67 50.70 46.60
N GLU A 212 -69.42 51.10 46.35
CA GLU A 212 -68.93 52.44 46.69
C GLU A 212 -69.69 53.53 45.94
N ARG A 213 -69.93 53.34 44.64
CA ARG A 213 -70.71 54.28 43.82
C ARG A 213 -72.13 54.43 44.34
N ALA A 214 -72.81 53.34 44.66
CA ALA A 214 -74.16 53.39 45.24
C ALA A 214 -74.19 54.18 46.56
N ALA A 215 -73.16 54.03 47.41
CA ALA A 215 -73.03 54.80 48.64
C ALA A 215 -72.77 56.30 48.38
N VAL A 216 -71.98 56.64 47.36
CA VAL A 216 -71.73 58.03 46.96
C VAL A 216 -72.99 58.68 46.39
N ASP A 217 -73.73 57.97 45.54
CA ASP A 217 -74.99 58.47 44.95
C ASP A 217 -76.04 58.74 46.05
N GLU A 218 -76.08 57.93 47.13
CA GLU A 218 -76.94 58.16 48.30
C GLU A 218 -76.58 59.47 49.04
N ILE A 219 -75.27 59.77 49.19
CA ILE A 219 -74.79 61.00 49.83
C ILE A 219 -75.16 62.22 48.98
N VAL A 220 -74.96 62.15 47.66
CA VAL A 220 -75.32 63.24 46.74
C VAL A 220 -76.81 63.51 46.74
N GLY A 221 -77.66 62.47 46.78
CA GLY A 221 -79.10 62.61 46.92
C GLY A 221 -79.48 63.36 48.20
N ARG A 222 -78.83 63.03 49.33
CA ARG A 222 -79.04 63.72 50.62
C ARG A 222 -78.68 65.21 50.56
N ILE A 223 -77.61 65.57 49.86
CA ILE A 223 -77.18 66.97 49.67
C ILE A 223 -78.19 67.74 48.82
N GLN A 224 -78.67 67.15 47.72
CA GLN A 224 -79.66 67.79 46.85
C GLN A 224 -80.99 68.03 47.57
N GLU A 225 -81.43 67.10 48.41
CA GLU A 225 -82.61 67.30 49.26
C GLU A 225 -82.43 68.45 50.25
N GLU A 226 -81.25 68.59 50.85
CA GLU A 226 -80.91 69.67 51.77
C GLU A 226 -80.87 71.05 51.07
N ASP A 227 -80.26 71.12 49.88
CA ASP A 227 -80.20 72.34 49.05
C ASP A 227 -81.59 72.81 48.60
N THR A 228 -82.48 71.88 48.20
CA THR A 228 -83.85 72.23 47.80
C THR A 228 -84.69 72.73 48.98
N ALA A 229 -84.45 72.22 50.18
CA ALA A 229 -85.09 72.71 51.41
C ALA A 229 -84.61 74.13 51.77
N GLU A 230 -83.32 74.44 51.58
CA GLU A 230 -82.78 75.78 51.79
C GLU A 230 -83.35 76.80 50.78
N MET A 231 -83.48 76.41 49.50
CA MET A 231 -84.09 77.25 48.46
C MET A 231 -85.55 77.61 48.77
N LYS A 232 -86.35 76.65 49.26
CA LYS A 232 -87.73 76.91 49.70
C LYS A 232 -87.81 77.89 50.87
N ARG A 233 -86.86 77.82 51.82
CA ARG A 233 -86.77 78.77 52.95
C ARG A 233 -86.41 80.18 52.48
N LYS A 234 -85.54 80.34 51.47
CA LYS A 234 -85.22 81.64 50.87
C LYS A 234 -86.41 82.24 50.12
N ALA A 235 -87.13 81.45 49.33
CA ALA A 235 -88.31 81.90 48.60
C ALA A 235 -89.44 82.41 49.54
N ALA A 236 -89.67 81.73 50.67
CA ALA A 236 -90.66 82.18 51.65
C ALA A 236 -90.34 83.56 52.25
N LYS A 237 -89.05 83.84 52.55
CA LYS A 237 -88.60 85.16 53.04
C LYS A 237 -88.70 86.25 51.96
N GLN A 238 -88.57 85.89 50.68
CA GLN A 238 -88.72 86.83 49.56
C GLN A 238 -90.19 87.23 49.33
N GLU A 239 -91.15 86.34 49.56
CA GLU A 239 -92.58 86.67 49.44
C GLU A 239 -93.08 87.58 50.58
N GLU A 240 -92.57 87.41 51.81
CA GLU A 240 -92.88 88.32 52.92
C GLU A 240 -92.34 89.75 52.68
N THR A 241 -91.15 89.86 52.08
CA THR A 241 -90.57 91.16 51.72
C THR A 241 -91.30 91.82 50.54
N LYS A 242 -91.77 91.05 49.55
CA LYS A 242 -92.59 91.58 48.43
C LYS A 242 -93.92 92.19 48.88
N ARG A 243 -94.63 91.56 49.83
CA ARG A 243 -95.89 92.11 50.38
C ARG A 243 -95.69 93.42 51.14
N TRP A 244 -94.51 93.61 51.73
CA TRP A 244 -94.11 94.85 52.37
C TRP A 244 -93.79 95.95 51.33
N VAL A 245 -93.15 95.56 50.22
CA VAL A 245 -92.83 96.45 49.09
C VAL A 245 -94.08 96.90 48.32
N GLU A 246 -95.09 96.06 48.13
CA GLU A 246 -96.35 96.46 47.46
C GLU A 246 -97.11 97.55 48.22
N LYS A 247 -97.13 97.51 49.56
CA LYS A 247 -97.74 98.58 50.37
C LYS A 247 -96.97 99.90 50.27
N PHE A 248 -95.64 99.84 50.18
CA PHE A 248 -94.78 101.02 50.01
C PHE A 248 -94.85 101.61 48.58
N LEU A 249 -95.17 100.79 47.56
CA LEU A 249 -95.23 101.22 46.16
C LEU A 249 -96.47 102.06 45.83
N VAL A 250 -97.60 101.87 46.54
CA VAL A 250 -98.82 102.69 46.40
C VAL A 250 -98.59 104.11 46.93
N GLU A 251 -97.86 104.27 48.03
CA GLU A 251 -97.47 105.59 48.57
C GLU A 251 -96.45 106.30 47.67
N ARG A 252 -95.54 105.55 47.02
CA ARG A 252 -94.52 106.09 46.10
C ARG A 252 -95.06 106.45 44.71
N GLU A 253 -96.21 105.93 44.28
CA GLU A 253 -96.77 106.23 42.95
C GLU A 253 -97.24 107.69 42.84
N VAL A 254 -97.63 108.30 43.97
CA VAL A 254 -97.94 109.73 44.09
C VAL A 254 -96.67 110.58 43.93
N GLU A 255 -95.53 110.16 44.50
CA GLU A 255 -94.25 110.88 44.39
C GLU A 255 -93.56 110.70 43.03
N ARG A 256 -93.82 109.60 42.32
CA ARG A 256 -93.14 109.25 41.05
C ARG A 256 -93.57 110.13 39.87
N ASN A 257 -94.79 110.66 39.87
CA ASN A 257 -95.21 111.62 38.84
C ASN A 257 -94.42 112.94 38.91
N ASP A 258 -93.92 113.33 40.10
CA ASP A 258 -93.13 114.55 40.29
C ASP A 258 -91.64 114.37 39.93
N ALA A 259 -91.10 113.15 40.06
CA ALA A 259 -89.69 112.85 39.79
C ALA A 259 -89.37 112.67 38.29
N ARG A 260 -90.33 112.17 37.49
CA ARG A 260 -90.16 111.88 36.05
C ARG A 260 -89.81 113.11 35.20
N ARG A 261 -90.05 114.31 35.74
CA ARG A 261 -89.71 115.59 35.12
C ARG A 261 -88.24 115.99 35.30
N LYS A 262 -87.49 115.34 36.20
CA LYS A 262 -86.07 115.66 36.51
C LYS A 262 -85.07 114.73 35.84
N GLU A 263 -85.48 113.54 35.43
CA GLU A 263 -84.58 112.49 34.93
C GLU A 263 -84.15 112.69 33.46
N GLN A 264 -84.86 113.52 32.68
CA GLN A 264 -84.45 113.91 31.32
C GLN A 264 -83.12 114.68 31.27
N GLU A 265 -82.58 115.12 32.41
CA GLU A 265 -81.33 115.88 32.50
C GLU A 265 -80.09 115.00 32.78
N GLU A 266 -80.23 113.75 33.22
CA GLU A 266 -79.07 112.90 33.61
C GLU A 266 -78.60 111.91 32.53
N GLU A 267 -79.40 111.69 31.48
CA GLU A 267 -79.09 110.77 30.36
C GLU A 267 -77.84 111.19 29.53
N ALA A 268 -77.30 112.39 29.75
CA ALA A 268 -76.10 112.90 29.09
C ALA A 268 -74.76 112.32 29.61
N ARG A 269 -74.71 111.62 30.77
CA ARG A 269 -73.44 111.17 31.39
C ARG A 269 -72.94 109.78 30.98
N ILE A 270 -73.75 108.91 30.38
CA ILE A 270 -73.41 107.47 30.19
C ILE A 270 -72.82 107.16 28.81
N LYS A 271 -72.28 108.15 28.08
CA LYS A 271 -71.66 107.94 26.76
C LYS A 271 -70.14 107.64 26.79
N ALA A 272 -69.51 107.59 27.98
CA ALA A 272 -68.04 107.59 28.12
C ALA A 272 -67.35 106.23 28.38
N TYR A 273 -68.06 105.12 28.62
CA TYR A 273 -67.45 103.84 29.05
C TYR A 273 -67.19 102.82 27.91
N GLY A 274 -67.61 103.09 26.66
CA GLY A 274 -67.54 102.12 25.55
C GLY A 274 -66.16 101.95 24.90
N ASN A 275 -65.21 102.87 25.11
CA ASN A 275 -63.97 102.94 24.32
C ASN A 275 -62.82 102.01 24.82
N GLU A 276 -63.00 101.27 25.91
CA GLU A 276 -61.91 100.53 26.57
C GLU A 276 -61.83 99.02 26.21
N VAL A 277 -62.84 98.48 25.51
CA VAL A 277 -62.93 97.04 25.21
C VAL A 277 -62.18 96.62 23.93
N GLU A 278 -61.97 97.52 22.96
CA GLU A 278 -61.31 97.19 21.68
C GLU A 278 -59.78 97.04 21.77
N ARG A 279 -59.13 97.52 22.84
CA ARG A 279 -57.65 97.50 22.94
C ARG A 279 -57.05 96.12 23.29
N ARG A 280 -57.84 95.16 23.79
CA ARG A 280 -57.34 93.81 24.17
C ARG A 280 -57.36 92.78 23.04
N ARG A 281 -58.01 93.07 21.91
CA ARG A 281 -58.13 92.11 20.78
C ARG A 281 -56.93 92.12 19.83
N MET A 282 -56.14 93.21 19.81
CA MET A 282 -55.02 93.37 18.86
C MET A 282 -53.69 92.72 19.30
N ASP A 283 -53.48 92.44 20.60
CA ASP A 283 -52.21 91.93 21.11
C ASP A 283 -52.00 90.40 20.94
N ALA A 284 -53.06 89.64 20.67
CA ALA A 284 -52.99 88.19 20.48
C ALA A 284 -52.58 87.76 19.05
N ALA A 285 -52.81 88.60 18.04
CA ALA A 285 -52.53 88.28 16.64
C ALA A 285 -51.04 88.43 16.26
N ALA A 286 -50.25 89.19 17.03
CA ALA A 286 -48.86 89.51 16.69
C ALA A 286 -47.84 88.39 17.04
N LYS A 287 -48.13 87.50 17.99
CA LYS A 287 -47.18 86.44 18.43
C LYS A 287 -47.17 85.17 17.57
N ALA A 288 -48.16 84.98 16.69
CA ALA A 288 -48.26 83.80 15.82
C ALA A 288 -47.39 83.90 14.54
N LYS A 289 -47.11 85.12 14.06
CA LYS A 289 -46.38 85.35 12.79
C LYS A 289 -44.86 85.15 12.91
N SER A 290 -44.29 85.41 14.09
CA SER A 290 -42.83 85.30 14.34
C SER A 290 -42.28 83.87 14.38
N LYS A 291 -43.10 82.84 14.67
CA LYS A 291 -42.62 81.45 14.75
C LYS A 291 -42.58 80.73 13.39
N ALA A 292 -43.30 81.24 12.39
CA ALA A 292 -43.33 80.69 11.04
C ALA A 292 -42.13 81.15 10.19
N ASP A 293 -41.65 82.38 10.40
CA ASP A 293 -40.55 82.96 9.62
C ASP A 293 -39.16 82.38 10.00
N ASP A 294 -38.99 81.88 11.23
CA ASP A 294 -37.73 81.28 11.69
C ASP A 294 -37.52 79.84 11.19
N GLN A 295 -38.60 79.09 10.96
CA GLN A 295 -38.52 77.72 10.40
C GLN A 295 -38.24 77.72 8.88
N ALA A 296 -38.68 78.75 8.16
CA ALA A 296 -38.42 78.92 6.72
C ALA A 296 -36.95 79.26 6.41
N ARG A 297 -36.27 80.03 7.28
CA ARG A 297 -34.86 80.42 7.10
C ARG A 297 -33.84 79.28 7.29
N VAL A 298 -34.18 78.28 8.10
CA VAL A 298 -33.30 77.12 8.34
C VAL A 298 -33.38 76.12 7.18
N LEU A 299 -34.55 75.99 6.54
CA LEU A 299 -34.76 75.09 5.40
C LEU A 299 -34.09 75.62 4.10
N ASP A 300 -34.09 76.92 3.86
CA ASP A 300 -33.44 77.56 2.70
C ASP A 300 -31.90 77.48 2.77
N LYS A 301 -31.32 77.48 3.98
CA LYS A 301 -29.86 77.30 4.15
C LYS A 301 -29.42 75.86 3.92
N LEU A 302 -30.24 74.87 4.31
CA LEU A 302 -29.92 73.44 4.16
C LEU A 302 -30.04 72.96 2.71
N THR A 303 -30.96 73.55 1.94
CA THR A 303 -31.17 73.24 0.51
C THR A 303 -30.03 73.78 -0.35
N ARG A 304 -29.58 75.03 -0.11
CA ARG A 304 -28.44 75.62 -0.84
C ARG A 304 -27.12 74.89 -0.59
N THR A 305 -26.84 74.45 0.64
CA THR A 305 -25.63 73.65 0.93
C THR A 305 -25.65 72.31 0.21
N LYS A 306 -26.82 71.67 0.08
CA LYS A 306 -26.95 70.40 -0.64
C LYS A 306 -26.80 70.55 -2.16
N GLU A 307 -27.31 71.65 -2.73
CA GLU A 307 -27.19 71.92 -4.16
C GLU A 307 -25.75 72.27 -4.57
N GLU A 308 -24.98 72.95 -3.71
CA GLU A 308 -23.57 73.24 -3.95
C GLU A 308 -22.66 72.00 -3.83
N GLU A 309 -22.99 71.05 -2.95
CA GLU A 309 -22.28 69.77 -2.84
C GLU A 309 -22.56 68.85 -4.03
N MET A 310 -23.80 68.81 -4.52
CA MET A 310 -24.18 68.03 -5.71
C MET A 310 -23.51 68.58 -6.99
N ARG A 311 -23.44 69.91 -7.16
CA ARG A 311 -22.74 70.50 -8.31
C ARG A 311 -21.25 70.22 -8.32
N LYS A 312 -20.58 70.24 -7.15
CA LYS A 312 -19.16 69.89 -7.03
C LYS A 312 -18.89 68.40 -7.27
N ALA A 313 -19.86 67.53 -6.95
CA ALA A 313 -19.78 66.11 -7.24
C ALA A 313 -19.96 65.82 -8.75
N GLU A 314 -20.90 66.48 -9.40
CA GLU A 314 -21.11 66.38 -10.85
C GLU A 314 -19.91 66.91 -11.65
N GLU A 315 -19.31 68.04 -11.24
CA GLU A 315 -18.08 68.57 -11.85
C GLU A 315 -16.87 67.64 -11.67
N MET A 316 -16.79 66.91 -10.56
CA MET A 316 -15.76 65.89 -10.30
C MET A 316 -15.97 64.62 -11.14
N GLU A 317 -17.22 64.15 -11.29
CA GLU A 317 -17.54 62.99 -12.16
C GLU A 317 -17.30 63.30 -13.64
N ASP A 318 -17.63 64.50 -14.12
CA ASP A 318 -17.35 64.91 -15.49
C ASP A 318 -15.85 64.99 -15.81
N LEU A 319 -15.02 65.38 -14.82
CA LEU A 319 -13.56 65.40 -14.97
C LEU A 319 -12.97 63.98 -15.02
N ILE A 320 -13.49 63.06 -14.19
CA ILE A 320 -13.08 61.65 -14.16
C ILE A 320 -13.47 60.94 -15.47
N ASN A 321 -14.67 61.21 -15.97
CA ASN A 321 -15.15 60.63 -17.22
C ASN A 321 -14.32 61.13 -18.42
N ARG A 322 -13.95 62.42 -18.48
CA ARG A 322 -13.05 62.94 -19.53
C ARG A 322 -11.66 62.30 -19.48
N LEU A 323 -11.07 62.14 -18.30
CA LEU A 323 -9.77 61.48 -18.16
C LEU A 323 -9.82 60.00 -18.60
N HIS A 324 -10.93 59.30 -18.29
CA HIS A 324 -11.12 57.91 -18.70
C HIS A 324 -11.24 57.75 -20.23
N TYR A 325 -11.93 58.66 -20.91
CA TYR A 325 -12.03 58.65 -22.36
C TYR A 325 -10.68 58.97 -23.05
N GLU A 326 -9.89 59.90 -22.52
CA GLU A 326 -8.56 60.22 -23.06
C GLU A 326 -7.55 59.06 -22.85
N GLU A 327 -7.60 58.37 -21.71
CA GLU A 327 -6.75 57.19 -21.45
C GLU A 327 -7.11 55.99 -22.35
N GLN A 328 -8.39 55.78 -22.65
CA GLN A 328 -8.81 54.72 -23.59
C GLN A 328 -8.38 55.02 -25.02
N GLU A 329 -8.43 56.28 -25.47
CA GLU A 329 -8.01 56.66 -26.82
C GLU A 329 -6.49 56.50 -27.02
N GLN A 330 -5.68 56.82 -26.00
CA GLN A 330 -4.24 56.58 -26.04
C GLN A 330 -3.88 55.09 -26.07
N LYS A 331 -4.60 54.24 -25.32
CA LYS A 331 -4.42 52.78 -25.37
C LYS A 331 -4.77 52.21 -26.74
N PHE A 332 -5.82 52.70 -27.39
CA PHE A 332 -6.21 52.22 -28.72
C PHE A 332 -5.18 52.61 -29.79
N ARG A 333 -4.65 53.84 -29.75
CA ARG A 333 -3.58 54.29 -30.67
C ARG A 333 -2.27 53.53 -30.45
N ALA A 334 -1.94 53.17 -29.21
CA ALA A 334 -0.76 52.35 -28.91
C ALA A 334 -0.90 50.90 -29.43
N GLN A 335 -2.09 50.30 -29.33
CA GLN A 335 -2.35 48.96 -29.85
C GLN A 335 -2.33 48.88 -31.38
N GLU A 336 -2.85 49.91 -32.07
CA GLU A 336 -2.79 50.00 -33.53
C GLU A 336 -1.33 50.10 -34.03
N ARG A 337 -0.50 50.94 -33.41
CA ARG A 337 0.94 51.04 -33.74
C ARG A 337 1.69 49.72 -33.51
N ALA A 338 1.41 49.04 -32.39
CA ALA A 338 2.03 47.75 -32.08
C ALA A 338 1.65 46.64 -33.07
N LYS A 339 0.42 46.66 -33.63
CA LYS A 339 0.00 45.70 -34.66
C LYS A 339 0.72 45.94 -35.98
N VAL A 340 0.88 47.20 -36.40
CA VAL A 340 1.61 47.57 -37.62
C VAL A 340 3.10 47.18 -37.51
N ASP A 341 3.74 47.48 -36.38
CA ASP A 341 5.15 47.12 -36.16
C ASP A 341 5.37 45.61 -36.15
N LYS A 342 4.43 44.83 -35.59
CA LYS A 342 4.51 43.36 -35.57
C LYS A 342 4.35 42.76 -36.97
N GLN A 343 3.48 43.33 -37.81
CA GLN A 343 3.33 42.90 -39.21
C GLN A 343 4.56 43.22 -40.05
N GLN A 344 5.20 44.37 -39.83
CA GLN A 344 6.45 44.72 -40.54
C GLN A 344 7.63 43.82 -40.13
N LYS A 345 7.78 43.51 -38.83
CA LYS A 345 8.83 42.60 -38.35
C LYS A 345 8.66 41.17 -38.88
N SER A 346 7.44 40.66 -38.87
CA SER A 346 7.15 39.31 -39.39
C SER A 346 7.42 39.18 -40.90
N ARG A 347 7.18 40.25 -41.68
CA ARG A 347 7.50 40.28 -43.12
C ARG A 347 9.01 40.29 -43.39
N LEU A 348 9.79 41.00 -42.58
CA LEU A 348 11.26 41.05 -42.68
C LEU A 348 11.91 39.72 -42.30
N GLU A 349 11.45 39.06 -41.23
CA GLU A 349 11.95 37.75 -40.80
C GLU A 349 11.67 36.66 -41.85
N MET A 350 10.49 36.68 -42.50
CA MET A 350 10.15 35.73 -43.56
C MET A 350 11.03 35.90 -44.81
N MET A 351 11.40 37.12 -45.16
CA MET A 351 12.34 37.37 -46.27
C MET A 351 13.76 36.89 -45.95
N GLN A 352 14.27 37.19 -44.74
CA GLN A 352 15.61 36.78 -44.32
C GLN A 352 15.75 35.26 -44.22
N ALA A 353 14.72 34.55 -43.75
CA ALA A 353 14.71 33.09 -43.70
C ALA A 353 14.75 32.44 -45.09
N ASN A 354 14.08 33.04 -46.10
CA ASN A 354 14.08 32.52 -47.47
C ASN A 354 15.46 32.66 -48.15
N ASP A 355 16.12 33.80 -47.94
CA ASP A 355 17.44 34.06 -48.53
C ASP A 355 18.52 33.16 -47.90
N TYR A 356 18.44 32.91 -46.59
CA TYR A 356 19.34 31.98 -45.90
C TYR A 356 19.17 30.53 -46.40
N GLN A 357 17.93 30.10 -46.67
CA GLN A 357 17.64 28.76 -47.20
C GLN A 357 18.20 28.55 -48.62
N LYS A 358 18.20 29.59 -49.47
CA LYS A 358 18.79 29.53 -50.82
C LYS A 358 20.32 29.41 -50.78
N GLN A 359 20.98 30.15 -49.89
CA GLN A 359 22.45 30.10 -49.73
C GLN A 359 22.93 28.72 -49.27
N LEU A 360 22.22 28.10 -48.33
CA LEU A 360 22.56 26.76 -47.82
C LEU A 360 22.42 25.67 -48.89
N LYS A 361 21.43 25.79 -49.78
CA LYS A 361 21.19 24.83 -50.87
C LYS A 361 22.26 24.94 -51.97
N ALA A 362 22.80 26.13 -52.20
CA ALA A 362 23.89 26.35 -53.15
C ALA A 362 25.22 25.75 -52.67
N GLN A 363 25.56 25.90 -51.38
CA GLN A 363 26.80 25.34 -50.82
C GLN A 363 26.82 23.80 -50.80
N ARG A 364 25.68 23.14 -50.59
CA ARG A 364 25.61 21.67 -50.62
C ARG A 364 25.89 21.10 -52.01
N ARG A 365 25.38 21.75 -53.06
CA ARG A 365 25.57 21.31 -54.44
C ARG A 365 27.02 21.46 -54.93
N GLN A 366 27.78 22.42 -54.39
CA GLN A 366 29.20 22.55 -54.71
C GLN A 366 30.05 21.43 -54.10
N LYS A 367 29.77 21.02 -52.85
CA LYS A 367 30.53 19.95 -52.18
C LYS A 367 30.32 18.57 -52.80
N GLU A 368 29.09 18.25 -53.23
CA GLU A 368 28.78 16.98 -53.88
C GLU A 368 29.50 16.81 -55.23
N ALA A 369 29.76 17.91 -55.95
CA ALA A 369 30.49 17.86 -57.23
C ALA A 369 32.00 17.60 -57.06
N GLU A 370 32.61 18.10 -55.99
CA GLU A 370 34.04 17.91 -55.69
C GLU A 370 34.36 16.46 -55.30
N GLU A 371 33.46 15.79 -54.57
CA GLU A 371 33.62 14.39 -54.14
C GLU A 371 33.52 13.37 -55.31
N GLU A 372 32.75 13.69 -56.36
CA GLU A 372 32.54 12.80 -57.51
C GLU A 372 33.73 12.78 -58.50
N GLU A 373 34.54 13.85 -58.53
CA GLU A 373 35.75 13.93 -59.35
C GLU A 373 36.93 13.16 -58.74
N GLU A 374 37.04 13.13 -57.40
CA GLU A 374 38.09 12.36 -56.71
C GLU A 374 37.87 10.84 -56.81
N TYR A 375 36.62 10.38 -56.84
CA TYR A 375 36.29 8.97 -57.00
C TYR A 375 36.66 8.41 -58.39
N ARG A 376 36.49 9.23 -59.45
CA ARG A 376 36.81 8.84 -60.83
C ARG A 376 38.31 8.66 -61.08
N ARG A 377 39.17 9.40 -60.39
CA ARG A 377 40.63 9.28 -60.50
C ARG A 377 41.17 7.94 -59.96
N ARG A 378 40.67 7.48 -58.80
CA ARG A 378 41.15 6.25 -58.14
C ARG A 378 40.83 4.96 -58.89
N MET A 379 39.80 4.94 -59.73
CA MET A 379 39.41 3.74 -60.47
C MET A 379 40.31 3.47 -61.69
N MET A 380 40.86 4.51 -62.33
CA MET A 380 41.73 4.34 -63.51
C MET A 380 43.11 3.79 -63.18
N GLU A 381 43.60 4.05 -61.97
CA GLU A 381 44.94 3.63 -61.50
C GLU A 381 45.01 2.13 -61.16
N LYS A 382 43.86 1.51 -60.87
CA LYS A 382 43.77 0.08 -60.50
C LYS A 382 43.84 -0.86 -61.70
N TYR A 383 43.38 -0.43 -62.88
CA TYR A 383 43.33 -1.29 -64.07
C TYR A 383 44.70 -1.46 -64.76
N SER A 384 45.65 -0.55 -64.54
CA SER A 384 47.01 -0.66 -65.10
C SER A 384 47.92 -1.65 -64.37
N GLU A 385 47.61 -1.97 -63.11
CA GLU A 385 48.41 -2.87 -62.27
C GLU A 385 48.14 -4.36 -62.58
N ASP A 386 46.91 -4.69 -62.98
CA ASP A 386 46.46 -6.08 -63.20
C ASP A 386 46.95 -6.66 -64.55
N GLU A 387 47.24 -5.81 -65.55
CA GLU A 387 47.67 -6.26 -66.89
C GLU A 387 49.15 -6.71 -66.94
N ARG A 388 49.96 -6.32 -65.95
CA ARG A 388 51.39 -6.65 -65.86
C ARG A 388 51.66 -8.04 -65.27
N ILE A 389 50.72 -8.57 -64.45
CA ILE A 389 50.86 -9.83 -63.70
C ILE A 389 50.56 -11.05 -64.60
N ASP A 390 49.82 -10.87 -65.69
CA ASP A 390 49.35 -11.98 -66.51
C ASP A 390 50.39 -12.54 -67.49
N GLN A 391 51.46 -11.79 -67.79
CA GLN A 391 52.49 -12.20 -68.76
C GLN A 391 53.55 -13.13 -68.15
N GLU A 392 53.90 -12.98 -66.87
CA GLU A 392 54.91 -13.83 -66.20
C GLU A 392 54.39 -15.25 -65.88
N ASN A 393 53.07 -15.41 -65.76
CA ASN A 393 52.42 -16.69 -65.48
C ASN A 393 52.36 -17.64 -66.68
N LYS A 394 52.68 -17.16 -67.89
CA LYS A 394 52.58 -17.97 -69.12
C LYS A 394 53.81 -18.86 -69.33
N MET A 395 55.01 -18.41 -68.94
CA MET A 395 56.25 -19.17 -69.14
C MET A 395 56.50 -20.26 -68.09
N ARG A 396 55.91 -20.14 -66.89
CA ARG A 396 55.93 -21.22 -65.88
C ARG A 396 55.06 -22.43 -66.26
N ARG A 397 54.10 -22.29 -67.18
CA ARG A 397 53.13 -23.34 -67.53
C ARG A 397 53.76 -24.47 -68.36
N GLU A 398 54.71 -24.16 -69.23
CA GLU A 398 55.19 -25.13 -70.23
C GLU A 398 56.25 -26.10 -69.70
N SER A 399 57.12 -25.64 -68.78
CA SER A 399 58.11 -26.51 -68.13
C SER A 399 57.47 -27.45 -67.12
N ASN A 400 56.52 -26.95 -66.33
CA ASN A 400 55.78 -27.76 -65.37
C ASN A 400 54.97 -28.86 -66.06
N MET A 401 54.47 -28.65 -67.29
CA MET A 401 53.61 -29.59 -68.01
C MET A 401 54.23 -30.98 -68.25
N ARG A 402 55.57 -31.09 -68.35
CA ARG A 402 56.27 -32.34 -68.68
C ARG A 402 56.59 -33.20 -67.46
N ASP A 403 56.98 -32.59 -66.35
CA ASP A 403 57.16 -33.28 -65.06
C ASP A 403 55.79 -33.62 -64.45
N PHE A 404 54.82 -32.71 -64.64
CA PHE A 404 53.42 -32.91 -64.28
C PHE A 404 52.81 -34.14 -64.95
N LYS A 405 53.14 -34.52 -66.19
CA LYS A 405 52.48 -35.66 -66.84
C LYS A 405 52.82 -37.03 -66.21
N LYS A 406 54.05 -37.21 -65.70
CA LYS A 406 54.48 -38.48 -65.06
C LYS A 406 54.14 -38.52 -63.57
N GLU A 407 54.26 -37.38 -62.89
CA GLU A 407 53.68 -37.24 -61.56
C GLU A 407 52.15 -37.33 -61.61
N VAL A 408 51.45 -36.92 -62.68
CA VAL A 408 49.98 -36.99 -62.83
C VAL A 408 49.46 -38.42 -62.84
N GLU A 409 50.17 -39.41 -63.37
CA GLU A 409 49.70 -40.80 -63.33
C GLU A 409 49.87 -41.40 -61.93
N HIS A 410 51.03 -41.21 -61.29
CA HIS A 410 51.25 -41.62 -59.90
C HIS A 410 50.38 -40.85 -58.90
N LEU A 411 50.16 -39.55 -59.15
CA LEU A 411 49.26 -38.65 -58.42
C LEU A 411 47.81 -38.95 -58.77
N ALA A 412 47.47 -39.55 -59.92
CA ALA A 412 46.11 -39.96 -60.27
C ALA A 412 45.71 -41.24 -59.55
N GLU A 413 46.61 -42.23 -59.46
CA GLU A 413 46.41 -43.44 -58.65
C GLU A 413 46.40 -43.11 -57.15
N HIS A 414 47.34 -42.26 -56.69
CA HIS A 414 47.34 -41.76 -55.31
C HIS A 414 46.13 -40.84 -55.04
N LYS A 415 45.68 -40.01 -56.01
CA LYS A 415 44.44 -39.23 -55.91
C LYS A 415 43.21 -40.11 -55.91
N GLN A 416 43.15 -41.20 -56.68
CA GLN A 416 42.02 -42.12 -56.64
C GLN A 416 41.96 -42.82 -55.27
N GLY A 417 43.10 -43.28 -54.74
CA GLY A 417 43.17 -43.83 -53.39
C GLY A 417 42.82 -42.80 -52.30
N LEU A 418 43.30 -41.56 -52.42
CA LEU A 418 42.96 -40.46 -51.51
C LEU A 418 41.51 -39.98 -51.68
N PHE A 419 40.95 -40.01 -52.89
CA PHE A 419 39.57 -39.62 -53.19
C PHE A 419 38.60 -40.68 -52.72
N GLU A 420 38.90 -41.97 -52.89
CA GLU A 420 38.11 -43.06 -52.30
C GLU A 420 38.22 -43.07 -50.78
N ALA A 421 39.39 -42.79 -50.22
CA ALA A 421 39.56 -42.63 -48.77
C ALA A 421 38.83 -41.39 -48.24
N GLN A 422 38.90 -40.25 -48.93
CA GLN A 422 38.16 -39.03 -48.60
C GLN A 422 36.66 -39.22 -48.76
N GLN A 423 36.21 -39.89 -49.81
CA GLN A 423 34.79 -40.16 -50.03
C GLN A 423 34.25 -41.16 -49.00
N ARG A 424 35.04 -42.16 -48.59
CA ARG A 424 34.68 -43.04 -47.46
C ARG A 424 34.69 -42.29 -46.12
N GLN A 425 35.64 -41.39 -45.90
CA GLN A 425 35.66 -40.53 -44.71
C GLN A 425 34.51 -39.54 -44.71
N GLU A 426 34.17 -38.94 -45.85
CA GLU A 426 33.06 -38.00 -46.02
C GLU A 426 31.72 -38.69 -45.86
N ILE A 427 31.54 -39.90 -46.41
CA ILE A 427 30.35 -40.73 -46.17
C ILE A 427 30.28 -41.14 -44.69
N ALA A 428 31.40 -41.53 -44.07
CA ALA A 428 31.42 -41.87 -42.64
C ALA A 428 31.12 -40.66 -41.75
N GLU A 429 31.63 -39.48 -42.10
CA GLU A 429 31.33 -38.21 -41.42
C GLU A 429 29.89 -37.79 -41.63
N GLN A 430 29.33 -37.95 -42.84
CA GLN A 430 27.92 -37.68 -43.12
C GLN A 430 27.02 -38.61 -42.31
N LEU A 431 27.30 -39.91 -42.28
CA LEU A 431 26.57 -40.86 -41.45
C LEU A 431 26.68 -40.51 -39.97
N HIS A 432 27.87 -40.13 -39.48
CA HIS A 432 28.04 -39.68 -38.10
C HIS A 432 27.24 -38.40 -37.80
N ARG A 433 27.22 -37.43 -38.71
CA ARG A 433 26.44 -36.19 -38.57
C ARG A 433 24.94 -36.49 -38.59
N ASP A 434 24.49 -37.37 -39.49
CA ASP A 434 23.10 -37.79 -39.58
C ASP A 434 22.65 -38.52 -38.29
N GLU A 435 23.50 -39.37 -37.72
CA GLU A 435 23.26 -40.02 -36.43
C GLU A 435 23.21 -39.00 -35.27
N GLU A 436 24.12 -38.03 -35.24
CA GLU A 436 24.12 -36.96 -34.24
C GLU A 436 22.89 -36.06 -34.36
N ASP A 437 22.47 -35.72 -35.59
CA ASP A 437 21.28 -34.93 -35.88
C ASP A 437 19.98 -35.67 -35.54
N GLN A 438 19.93 -36.99 -35.77
CA GLN A 438 18.83 -37.85 -35.33
C GLN A 438 18.74 -37.90 -33.80
N GLN A 439 19.86 -38.17 -33.11
CA GLN A 439 19.91 -38.18 -31.65
C GLN A 439 19.49 -36.83 -31.06
N ARG A 440 19.94 -35.72 -31.68
CA ARG A 440 19.54 -34.37 -31.29
C ARG A 440 18.04 -34.15 -31.50
N SER A 441 17.49 -34.60 -32.62
CA SER A 441 16.07 -34.50 -32.94
C SER A 441 15.21 -35.29 -31.95
N ASP A 442 15.62 -36.51 -31.59
CA ASP A 442 14.94 -37.33 -30.59
C ASP A 442 14.92 -36.64 -29.21
N ILE A 443 16.05 -36.05 -28.79
CA ILE A 443 16.13 -35.29 -27.54
C ILE A 443 15.20 -34.06 -27.59
N ILE A 444 15.13 -33.37 -28.73
CA ILE A 444 14.22 -32.24 -28.93
C ILE A 444 12.77 -32.68 -28.82
N GLU A 445 12.37 -33.79 -29.46
CA GLU A 445 11.00 -34.29 -29.37
C GLU A 445 10.62 -34.75 -27.95
N GLN A 446 11.53 -35.43 -27.26
CA GLN A 446 11.31 -35.85 -25.87
C GLN A 446 11.13 -34.65 -24.95
N GLU A 447 11.98 -33.62 -25.07
CA GLU A 447 11.86 -32.43 -24.24
C GLU A 447 10.66 -31.56 -24.61
N ARG A 448 10.29 -31.53 -25.89
CA ARG A 448 9.03 -30.91 -26.32
C ARG A 448 7.85 -31.57 -25.60
N LYS A 449 7.74 -32.90 -25.66
CA LYS A 449 6.66 -33.64 -25.00
C LYS A 449 6.67 -33.42 -23.49
N ARG A 450 7.85 -33.41 -22.87
CA ARG A 450 7.99 -33.13 -21.43
C ARG A 450 7.53 -31.72 -21.06
N MET A 451 7.96 -30.69 -21.78
CA MET A 451 7.51 -29.31 -21.53
C MET A 451 6.00 -29.17 -21.72
N LEU A 452 5.44 -29.80 -22.76
CA LEU A 452 3.99 -29.84 -22.95
C LEU A 452 3.31 -30.54 -21.77
N ALA A 453 3.80 -31.69 -21.32
CA ALA A 453 3.24 -32.41 -20.18
C ALA A 453 3.22 -31.58 -18.88
N GLU A 454 4.31 -30.89 -18.56
CA GLU A 454 4.44 -30.08 -17.34
C GLU A 454 3.52 -28.84 -17.35
N HIS A 455 3.40 -28.17 -18.50
CA HIS A 455 2.67 -26.91 -18.61
C HIS A 455 1.22 -27.08 -19.07
N ALA A 456 0.91 -28.04 -19.93
CA ALA A 456 -0.44 -28.25 -20.45
C ALA A 456 -1.44 -28.60 -19.34
N ALA A 457 -1.03 -29.34 -18.32
CA ALA A 457 -1.88 -29.66 -17.18
C ALA A 457 -2.30 -28.42 -16.35
N LYS A 458 -1.52 -27.33 -16.41
CA LYS A 458 -1.77 -26.07 -15.69
C LYS A 458 -2.45 -25.02 -16.57
N LEU A 459 -2.21 -25.08 -17.88
CA LEU A 459 -2.54 -24.01 -18.84
C LEU A 459 -3.57 -24.43 -19.89
N ILE A 460 -4.41 -25.43 -19.60
CA ILE A 460 -5.40 -25.99 -20.52
C ILE A 460 -6.22 -24.88 -21.21
N ASP A 461 -6.78 -23.97 -20.42
CA ASP A 461 -7.62 -22.87 -20.92
C ASP A 461 -6.83 -21.72 -21.56
N TYR A 462 -5.51 -21.72 -21.38
CA TYR A 462 -4.61 -20.62 -21.78
C TYR A 462 -3.54 -21.07 -22.79
N LEU A 463 -3.67 -22.27 -23.37
CA LEU A 463 -2.68 -22.81 -24.29
C LEU A 463 -2.69 -22.02 -25.61
N PRO A 464 -1.55 -21.47 -26.06
CA PRO A 464 -1.51 -20.64 -27.24
C PRO A 464 -1.57 -21.47 -28.52
N LYS A 465 -2.02 -20.85 -29.60
CA LYS A 465 -2.17 -21.51 -30.91
C LYS A 465 -0.81 -21.99 -31.44
N GLY A 466 -0.80 -23.19 -32.03
CA GLY A 466 0.41 -23.78 -32.62
C GLY A 466 1.44 -24.30 -31.61
N VAL A 467 0.98 -24.66 -30.40
CA VAL A 467 1.76 -25.40 -29.40
C VAL A 467 1.64 -26.92 -29.61
N LEU A 468 0.48 -27.39 -30.05
CA LEU A 468 0.27 -28.77 -30.52
C LEU A 468 0.58 -28.81 -32.01
N GLN A 469 1.63 -29.54 -32.39
CA GLN A 469 2.07 -29.65 -33.77
C GLN A 469 1.63 -30.97 -34.40
N LYS A 470 1.61 -32.04 -33.60
CA LYS A 470 1.30 -33.40 -34.04
C LYS A 470 -0.02 -33.88 -33.40
N PRO A 471 -0.82 -34.72 -34.08
CA PRO A 471 -2.05 -35.27 -33.49
C PRO A 471 -1.78 -36.10 -32.23
N GLU A 472 -0.61 -36.75 -32.15
CA GLU A 472 -0.19 -37.51 -30.96
C GLU A 472 0.00 -36.61 -29.72
N ASP A 473 0.28 -35.31 -29.90
CA ASP A 473 0.37 -34.36 -28.78
C ASP A 473 -0.99 -34.16 -28.11
N LEU A 474 -2.06 -34.18 -28.90
CA LEU A 474 -3.43 -33.99 -28.41
C LEU A 474 -3.88 -35.23 -27.61
N GLU A 475 -3.57 -36.42 -28.11
CA GLU A 475 -3.87 -37.69 -27.41
C GLU A 475 -3.15 -37.77 -26.06
N MET A 476 -1.86 -37.43 -26.03
CA MET A 476 -1.08 -37.35 -24.79
C MET A 476 -1.71 -36.36 -23.79
N LEU A 477 -2.21 -35.23 -24.27
CA LEU A 477 -2.84 -34.21 -23.44
C LEU A 477 -4.18 -34.70 -22.87
N ILE A 478 -4.98 -35.38 -23.69
CA ILE A 478 -6.25 -36.00 -23.27
C ILE A 478 -6.00 -37.08 -22.20
N GLU A 479 -5.01 -37.95 -22.40
CA GLU A 479 -4.67 -39.02 -21.45
C GLU A 479 -4.15 -38.45 -20.12
N MET A 480 -3.37 -37.37 -20.17
CA MET A 480 -2.90 -36.66 -18.97
C MET A 480 -4.04 -36.00 -18.22
N LEU A 481 -5.02 -35.44 -18.94
CA LEU A 481 -6.22 -34.85 -18.35
C LEU A 481 -7.12 -35.89 -17.70
N SER A 482 -7.32 -37.04 -18.33
CA SER A 482 -8.09 -38.13 -17.74
C SER A 482 -7.44 -38.64 -16.45
N LYS A 483 -6.12 -38.87 -16.46
CA LYS A 483 -5.36 -39.26 -15.26
C LYS A 483 -5.44 -38.23 -14.13
N LYS A 484 -5.48 -36.93 -14.46
CA LYS A 484 -5.59 -35.85 -13.47
C LYS A 484 -7.01 -35.66 -12.93
N MET A 485 -8.03 -36.09 -13.67
CA MET A 485 -9.41 -36.11 -13.15
C MET A 485 -9.71 -37.38 -12.32
N GLU A 486 -8.95 -38.46 -12.56
CA GLU A 486 -9.03 -39.71 -11.78
C GLU A 486 -8.26 -39.66 -10.45
N ALA A 487 -7.30 -38.73 -10.32
CA ALA A 487 -6.55 -38.44 -9.09
C ALA A 487 -7.14 -37.25 -8.34
#